data_AF-A0A968VZR1-F1
#
_entry.id   AF-A0A968VZR1-F1
#
_cell.length_a   1.000
_cell.length_b   1.000
_cell.length_c   1.000
_cell.angle_alpha   90.00
_cell.angle_beta   90.00
_cell.angle_gamma   90.00
#
_symmetry.space_group_name_H-M   'P 1'
#
loop_
_entity.id
_entity.type
_entity.pdbx_description
1 polymer ?
#
loop_
_entity_poly.entity_id
_entity_poly.type
_entity_poly.pdbx_seq_one_letter_code
_entity_poly.pdbx_strand_id
1 'polypeptide(L)'
;MGLGRPGHCQKDANGTKYWGYGGDFEPAGLHNDGNFCNNGLVFPDRTIHPGIWEVKKQYQYVHFTIADLENLKFKVFNEYDFTNLNQYQIDWDLLENGVVVESGSVGSIDVAPYDTMEIALTSIKYMIKEDNEYYVNFKVLQKTAKNLVPAGHVVAIDQFKLPSAMAGLSRQAYSSSLNLIDEDSKLTIETTEGIKIGFDKLSGNLVSYQIKGKELLIAPLTVNYWRAPNDNDVGSKMHERCAVWKNVEAQKSTIAFNFIQIDNTKIKVKVQSQIPSKAMFSTTYTIRANGEIRVHHLFEPIAHDLPYLLRLGMNLQLLEDLNNIEYYGRGPHENYWDKKTSAQVGLYKSKVADFYVPYIRPQENGYRTDVRWFTATNSQGARPAV
;
A
#
# COMPACT_ATOMS: atom_id res chain seq x y z
N MET A 1 -23.90 -13.06 -32.32
CA MET A 1 -23.24 -12.35 -31.21
C MET A 1 -23.89 -12.80 -29.92
N GLY A 2 -23.34 -13.82 -29.27
CA GLY A 2 -23.75 -14.12 -27.90
C GLY A 2 -23.18 -13.01 -27.03
N LEU A 3 -24.04 -12.16 -26.47
CA LEU A 3 -23.62 -11.26 -25.41
C LEU A 3 -23.20 -12.16 -24.25
N GLY A 4 -21.89 -12.36 -24.07
CA GLY A 4 -21.32 -13.07 -22.94
C GLY A 4 -21.94 -12.48 -21.68
N ARG A 5 -22.71 -13.29 -20.96
CA ARG A 5 -23.36 -12.85 -19.74
C ARG A 5 -22.26 -12.66 -18.68
N PRO A 6 -22.13 -11.49 -18.07
CA PRO A 6 -21.00 -11.20 -17.18
C PRO A 6 -21.02 -12.09 -15.94
N GLY A 7 -19.91 -12.81 -15.72
CA GLY A 7 -19.61 -13.54 -14.50
C GLY A 7 -20.66 -14.57 -14.10
N HIS A 8 -20.91 -15.55 -14.97
CA HIS A 8 -21.71 -16.72 -14.57
C HIS A 8 -20.90 -17.66 -13.70
N CYS A 9 -21.49 -18.14 -12.61
CA CYS A 9 -20.86 -19.17 -11.79
C CYS A 9 -20.73 -20.46 -12.61
N GLN A 10 -19.51 -20.97 -12.71
CA GLN A 10 -19.15 -22.26 -13.30
C GLN A 10 -18.43 -23.12 -12.25
N LYS A 11 -18.12 -24.37 -12.61
CA LYS A 11 -17.27 -25.26 -11.82
C LYS A 11 -16.18 -25.84 -12.71
N ASP A 12 -14.94 -25.85 -12.20
CA ASP A 12 -13.85 -26.56 -12.87
C ASP A 12 -14.01 -28.09 -12.73
N ALA A 13 -13.06 -28.85 -13.29
CA ALA A 13 -13.04 -30.32 -13.22
C ALA A 13 -12.97 -30.87 -11.78
N ASN A 14 -12.51 -30.06 -10.81
CA ASN A 14 -12.44 -30.41 -9.39
C ASN A 14 -13.68 -29.94 -8.61
N GLY A 15 -14.63 -29.29 -9.26
CA GLY A 15 -15.84 -28.74 -8.64
C GLY A 15 -15.68 -27.36 -8.02
N THR A 16 -14.52 -26.71 -8.17
CA THR A 16 -14.23 -25.37 -7.66
C THR A 16 -15.02 -24.34 -8.44
N LYS A 17 -15.74 -23.46 -7.73
CA LYS A 17 -16.52 -22.41 -8.37
C LYS A 17 -15.61 -21.31 -8.94
N TYR A 18 -15.94 -20.82 -10.13
CA TYR A 18 -15.32 -19.64 -10.72
C TYR A 18 -16.35 -18.79 -11.47
N TRP A 19 -16.03 -17.53 -11.75
CA TRP A 19 -16.84 -16.65 -12.58
C TRP A 19 -16.35 -16.72 -14.03
N GLY A 20 -17.10 -17.43 -14.88
CA GLY A 20 -16.77 -17.55 -16.29
C GLY A 20 -17.16 -16.32 -17.10
N TYR A 21 -16.48 -16.11 -18.23
CA TYR A 21 -16.74 -15.05 -19.21
C TYR A 21 -16.62 -15.60 -20.64
N GLY A 22 -16.59 -14.73 -21.67
CA GLY A 22 -16.53 -15.17 -23.07
C GLY A 22 -15.35 -16.10 -23.32
N GLY A 23 -15.60 -17.22 -24.01
CA GLY A 23 -14.64 -18.30 -24.23
C GLY A 23 -14.81 -19.50 -23.29
N ASP A 24 -15.48 -19.32 -22.15
CA ASP A 24 -15.73 -20.41 -21.19
C ASP A 24 -16.99 -21.22 -21.50
N PHE A 25 -17.89 -20.69 -22.34
CA PHE A 25 -19.21 -21.29 -22.61
C PHE A 25 -19.34 -21.77 -24.06
N GLU A 26 -18.56 -21.20 -24.96
CA GLU A 26 -18.63 -21.45 -26.39
C GLU A 26 -17.73 -22.64 -26.80
N PRO A 27 -18.07 -23.37 -27.87
CA PRO A 27 -17.16 -24.34 -28.47
C PRO A 27 -15.83 -23.70 -28.87
N ALA A 28 -14.74 -24.47 -28.74
CA ALA A 28 -13.41 -24.02 -29.13
C ALA A 28 -13.38 -23.50 -30.58
N GLY A 29 -12.77 -22.34 -30.79
CA GLY A 29 -12.66 -21.68 -32.09
C GLY A 29 -13.83 -20.73 -32.43
N LEU A 30 -14.89 -20.70 -31.63
CA LEU A 30 -15.93 -19.68 -31.80
C LEU A 30 -15.44 -18.32 -31.27
N HIS A 31 -15.69 -17.27 -32.05
CA HIS A 31 -15.33 -15.91 -31.66
C HIS A 31 -16.10 -15.45 -30.41
N ASN A 32 -15.38 -14.79 -29.50
CA ASN A 32 -15.88 -14.15 -28.30
C ASN A 32 -14.96 -12.96 -27.93
N ASP A 33 -15.43 -12.07 -27.07
CA ASP A 33 -14.71 -10.87 -26.62
C ASP A 33 -14.09 -11.04 -25.21
N GLY A 34 -13.88 -12.28 -24.74
CA GLY A 34 -13.23 -12.58 -23.47
C GLY A 34 -13.89 -11.90 -22.25
N ASN A 35 -13.06 -11.30 -21.40
CA ASN A 35 -13.49 -10.62 -20.17
C ASN A 35 -14.02 -9.20 -20.41
N PHE A 36 -14.24 -8.76 -21.65
CA PHE A 36 -14.74 -7.41 -21.94
C PHE A 36 -16.12 -7.14 -21.34
N CYS A 37 -16.89 -8.18 -20.99
CA CYS A 37 -18.15 -8.07 -20.26
C CYS A 37 -17.99 -7.72 -18.76
N ASN A 38 -16.78 -7.80 -18.19
CA ASN A 38 -16.54 -7.59 -16.75
C ASN A 38 -16.14 -6.14 -16.44
N ASN A 39 -17.10 -5.20 -16.45
CA ASN A 39 -16.82 -3.77 -16.24
C ASN A 39 -17.50 -3.15 -15.00
N GLY A 40 -18.01 -3.99 -14.09
CA GLY A 40 -18.79 -3.53 -12.94
C GLY A 40 -17.97 -2.88 -11.82
N LEU A 41 -18.65 -2.09 -10.97
CA LEU A 41 -18.16 -1.65 -9.65
C LEU A 41 -18.44 -2.67 -8.53
N VAL A 42 -19.13 -3.75 -8.87
CA VAL A 42 -19.45 -4.88 -8.00
C VAL A 42 -19.26 -6.18 -8.78
N PHE A 43 -18.91 -7.24 -8.06
CA PHE A 43 -18.87 -8.61 -8.55
C PHE A 43 -20.28 -9.13 -8.89
N PRO A 44 -20.39 -10.27 -9.62
CA PRO A 44 -21.68 -10.87 -9.98
C PRO A 44 -22.58 -11.21 -8.78
N ASP A 45 -22.00 -11.47 -7.61
CA ASP A 45 -22.71 -11.73 -6.35
C ASP A 45 -23.04 -10.45 -5.55
N ARG A 46 -22.75 -9.27 -6.10
CA ARG A 46 -22.91 -7.92 -5.50
C ARG A 46 -21.91 -7.61 -4.39
N THR A 47 -20.91 -8.47 -4.17
CA THR A 47 -19.72 -8.08 -3.40
C THR A 47 -19.05 -6.90 -4.10
N ILE A 48 -18.62 -5.89 -3.35
CA ILE A 48 -18.13 -4.64 -3.94
C ILE A 48 -16.69 -4.76 -4.47
N HIS A 49 -16.41 -4.05 -5.57
CA HIS A 49 -15.02 -3.77 -5.96
C HIS A 49 -14.46 -2.61 -5.14
N PRO A 50 -13.13 -2.54 -4.91
CA PRO A 50 -12.51 -1.40 -4.24
C PRO A 50 -12.82 -0.05 -4.89
N GLY A 51 -13.06 -0.02 -6.21
CA GLY A 51 -13.44 1.19 -6.93
C GLY A 51 -14.72 1.86 -6.44
N ILE A 52 -15.65 1.12 -5.84
CA ILE A 52 -16.91 1.71 -5.35
C ILE A 52 -16.65 2.70 -4.20
N TRP A 53 -15.60 2.50 -3.41
CA TRP A 53 -15.25 3.39 -2.31
C TRP A 53 -14.80 4.75 -2.83
N GLU A 54 -14.07 4.77 -3.94
CA GLU A 54 -13.68 6.03 -4.60
C GLU A 54 -14.91 6.75 -5.15
N VAL A 55 -15.85 6.03 -5.79
CA VAL A 55 -17.11 6.62 -6.25
C VAL A 55 -17.90 7.20 -5.08
N LYS A 56 -18.05 6.45 -3.98
CA LYS A 56 -18.73 6.94 -2.76
C LYS A 56 -18.08 8.21 -2.22
N LYS A 57 -16.74 8.28 -2.22
CA LYS A 57 -16.00 9.45 -1.75
C LYS A 57 -16.17 10.66 -2.67
N GLN A 58 -16.05 10.46 -3.98
CA GLN A 58 -16.11 11.53 -4.96
C GLN A 58 -17.53 12.07 -5.15
N TYR A 59 -18.56 11.25 -4.93
CA TYR A 59 -19.97 11.62 -5.07
C TYR A 59 -20.64 11.99 -3.73
N GLN A 60 -19.87 12.21 -2.67
CA GLN A 60 -20.44 12.69 -1.41
C GLN A 60 -20.96 14.13 -1.57
N TYR A 61 -22.04 14.47 -0.88
CA TYR A 61 -22.68 15.80 -0.97
C TYR A 61 -22.30 16.75 0.17
N VAL A 62 -21.41 16.33 1.06
CA VAL A 62 -20.96 17.16 2.19
C VAL A 62 -19.46 17.23 2.14
N HIS A 63 -18.92 18.45 2.08
CA HIS A 63 -17.50 18.69 1.85
C HIS A 63 -16.92 19.52 2.98
N PHE A 64 -15.72 19.17 3.40
CA PHE A 64 -14.97 19.95 4.37
C PHE A 64 -13.82 20.67 3.68
N THR A 65 -13.52 21.89 4.13
CA THR A 65 -12.32 22.63 3.73
C THR A 65 -11.64 23.26 4.95
N ILE A 66 -10.36 23.56 4.84
CA ILE A 66 -9.60 24.23 5.89
C ILE A 66 -9.96 25.72 5.85
N ALA A 67 -10.38 26.28 7.00
CA ALA A 67 -10.53 27.72 7.16
C ALA A 67 -9.26 28.32 7.76
N ASP A 68 -8.76 27.71 8.83
CA ASP A 68 -7.56 28.09 9.57
C ASP A 68 -7.08 26.87 10.37
N LEU A 69 -5.98 26.27 9.91
CA LEU A 69 -5.49 25.02 10.47
C LEU A 69 -4.78 25.21 11.81
N GLU A 70 -4.19 26.39 12.05
CA GLU A 70 -3.49 26.71 13.31
C GLU A 70 -4.48 26.76 14.48
N ASN A 71 -5.70 27.24 14.21
CA ASN A 71 -6.78 27.32 15.19
C ASN A 71 -7.82 26.18 15.06
N LEU A 72 -7.51 25.12 14.30
CA LEU A 72 -8.38 23.96 14.06
C LEU A 72 -9.80 24.35 13.59
N LYS A 73 -9.86 25.30 12.66
CA LYS A 73 -11.09 25.77 12.03
C LYS A 73 -11.24 25.23 10.62
N PHE A 74 -12.44 24.74 10.35
CA PHE A 74 -12.83 24.13 9.09
C PHE A 74 -14.14 24.75 8.62
N LYS A 75 -14.49 24.53 7.36
CA LYS A 75 -15.82 24.84 6.82
C LYS A 75 -16.48 23.57 6.37
N VAL A 76 -17.76 23.41 6.69
CA VAL A 76 -18.63 22.39 6.08
C VAL A 76 -19.49 23.06 5.03
N PHE A 77 -19.48 22.53 3.82
CA PHE A 77 -20.32 22.94 2.70
C PHE A 77 -21.36 21.86 2.40
N ASN A 78 -22.61 22.29 2.21
CA ASN A 78 -23.73 21.43 1.88
C ASN A 78 -24.03 21.48 0.37
N GLU A 79 -23.72 20.42 -0.37
CA GLU A 79 -24.01 20.31 -1.80
C GLU A 79 -25.38 19.64 -2.09
N TYR A 80 -26.17 19.27 -1.08
CA TYR A 80 -27.52 18.76 -1.34
C TYR A 80 -28.43 19.85 -1.91
N ASP A 81 -29.26 19.51 -2.89
CA ASP A 81 -30.24 20.44 -3.47
C ASP A 81 -31.39 20.84 -2.53
N PHE A 82 -31.85 19.90 -1.69
CA PHE A 82 -33.09 20.05 -0.91
C PHE A 82 -32.97 19.56 0.54
N THR A 83 -31.79 19.10 0.96
CA THR A 83 -31.57 18.50 2.28
C THR A 83 -30.71 19.41 3.12
N ASN A 84 -31.20 19.81 4.30
CA ASN A 84 -30.41 20.54 5.28
C ASN A 84 -29.50 19.57 6.06
N LEU A 85 -28.29 20.01 6.44
CA LEU A 85 -27.37 19.18 7.21
C LEU A 85 -27.82 18.90 8.66
N ASN A 86 -28.83 19.60 9.18
CA ASN A 86 -29.43 19.32 10.49
C ASN A 86 -29.98 17.89 10.62
N GLN A 87 -30.24 17.20 9.50
CA GLN A 87 -30.64 15.78 9.44
C GLN A 87 -29.48 14.80 9.67
N TYR A 88 -28.24 15.28 9.65
CA TYR A 88 -27.03 14.48 9.86
C TYR A 88 -26.34 14.85 11.16
N GLN A 89 -25.53 13.92 11.64
CA GLN A 89 -24.57 14.12 12.72
C GLN A 89 -23.18 14.25 12.08
N ILE A 90 -22.39 15.21 12.52
CA ILE A 90 -20.99 15.36 12.10
C ILE A 90 -20.11 15.03 13.28
N ASP A 91 -19.39 13.91 13.16
CA ASP A 91 -18.40 13.48 14.14
C ASP A 91 -17.00 13.75 13.63
N TRP A 92 -16.06 13.89 14.56
CA TRP A 92 -14.65 14.08 14.27
C TRP A 92 -13.78 13.15 15.11
N ASP A 93 -12.66 12.72 14.53
CA ASP A 93 -11.60 11.99 15.22
C ASP A 93 -10.28 12.74 15.04
N LEU A 94 -9.51 12.93 16.12
CA LEU A 94 -8.10 13.30 16.08
C LEU A 94 -7.25 12.03 16.16
N LEU A 95 -6.37 11.85 15.18
CA LEU A 95 -5.47 10.71 15.08
C LEU A 95 -4.03 11.16 15.36
N GLU A 96 -3.32 10.41 16.21
CA GLU A 96 -1.87 10.48 16.42
C GLU A 96 -1.25 9.20 15.85
N ASN A 97 -0.37 9.31 14.85
CA ASN A 97 0.28 8.18 14.17
C ASN A 97 -0.73 7.09 13.72
N GLY A 98 -1.93 7.53 13.31
CA GLY A 98 -3.00 6.66 12.81
C GLY A 98 -3.91 6.05 13.88
N VAL A 99 -3.70 6.35 15.17
CA VAL A 99 -4.55 5.90 16.28
C VAL A 99 -5.43 7.07 16.75
N VAL A 100 -6.72 6.83 16.95
CA VAL A 100 -7.64 7.86 17.50
C VAL A 100 -7.26 8.15 18.96
N VAL A 101 -6.89 9.39 19.25
CA VAL A 101 -6.52 9.86 20.60
C VAL A 101 -7.59 10.74 21.24
N GLU A 102 -8.41 11.39 20.41
CA GLU A 102 -9.55 12.18 20.86
C GLU A 102 -10.65 12.09 19.78
N SER A 103 -11.91 12.18 20.18
CA SER A 103 -13.05 12.19 19.27
C SER A 103 -14.19 13.00 19.86
N GLY A 104 -15.12 13.43 19.01
CA GLY A 104 -16.29 14.15 19.45
C GLY A 104 -17.28 14.39 18.33
N SER A 105 -18.27 15.22 18.63
CA SER A 105 -19.29 15.65 17.67
C SER A 105 -19.27 17.17 17.56
N VAL A 106 -19.56 17.69 16.36
CA VAL A 106 -19.69 19.14 16.11
C VAL A 106 -20.95 19.71 16.79
N GLY A 107 -21.88 18.84 17.23
CA GLY A 107 -23.12 19.24 17.87
C GLY A 107 -24.25 19.48 16.87
N SER A 108 -25.19 20.35 17.25
CA SER A 108 -26.29 20.71 16.35
C SER A 108 -25.79 21.66 15.27
N ILE A 109 -26.12 21.34 14.03
CA ILE A 109 -25.77 22.13 12.85
C ILE A 109 -27.05 22.47 12.11
N ASP A 110 -27.07 23.62 11.44
CA ASP A 110 -28.16 24.02 10.55
C ASP A 110 -27.52 24.67 9.32
N VAL A 111 -27.38 23.90 8.25
CA VAL A 111 -26.70 24.32 7.02
C VAL A 111 -27.63 23.98 5.87
N ALA A 112 -28.26 25.01 5.30
CA ALA A 112 -29.21 24.83 4.21
C ALA A 112 -28.51 24.34 2.93
N PRO A 113 -29.27 23.82 1.94
CA PRO A 113 -28.75 23.57 0.60
C PRO A 113 -27.86 24.69 0.08
N TYR A 114 -26.67 24.34 -0.41
CA TYR A 114 -25.66 25.25 -0.97
C TYR A 114 -25.06 26.27 0.02
N ASP A 115 -25.31 26.14 1.32
CA ASP A 115 -24.70 26.99 2.34
C ASP A 115 -23.42 26.38 2.93
N THR A 116 -22.67 27.24 3.63
CA THR A 116 -21.44 26.88 4.34
C THR A 116 -21.49 27.35 5.79
N MET A 117 -20.97 26.54 6.71
CA MET A 117 -20.81 26.90 8.12
C MET A 117 -19.35 26.68 8.57
N GLU A 118 -18.80 27.60 9.37
CA GLU A 118 -17.51 27.41 10.04
C GLU A 118 -17.67 26.49 11.25
N ILE A 119 -16.75 25.55 11.40
CA ILE A 119 -16.64 24.62 12.52
C ILE A 119 -15.29 24.85 13.17
N ALA A 120 -15.29 25.13 14.47
CA ALA A 120 -14.06 25.23 15.26
C ALA A 120 -14.00 24.06 16.24
N LEU A 121 -12.95 23.23 16.15
CA LEU A 121 -12.74 22.08 17.05
C LEU A 121 -12.09 22.51 18.38
N THR A 122 -12.65 23.54 19.00
CA THR A 122 -12.14 24.14 20.25
C THR A 122 -12.18 23.19 21.46
N SER A 123 -12.92 22.09 21.34
CA SER A 123 -13.00 21.05 22.36
C SER A 123 -11.77 20.14 22.40
N ILE A 124 -10.93 20.13 21.35
CA ILE A 124 -9.71 19.30 21.32
C ILE A 124 -8.76 19.81 22.40
N LYS A 125 -8.51 18.97 23.41
CA LYS A 125 -7.56 19.26 24.49
C LYS A 125 -6.19 18.65 24.25
N TYR A 126 -6.07 17.82 23.22
CA TYR A 126 -4.84 17.11 22.91
C TYR A 126 -3.69 18.06 22.58
N MET A 127 -2.58 17.91 23.30
CA MET A 127 -1.35 18.64 23.02
C MET A 127 -0.59 17.94 21.89
N ILE A 128 -0.47 18.62 20.75
CA ILE A 128 0.31 18.13 19.61
C ILE A 128 1.78 18.02 20.04
N LYS A 129 2.28 16.79 20.06
CA LYS A 129 3.70 16.50 20.32
C LYS A 129 4.52 16.67 19.06
N GLU A 130 5.73 17.20 19.22
CA GLU A 130 6.80 17.09 18.22
C GLU A 130 7.06 15.60 17.92
N ASP A 131 7.51 15.25 16.71
CA ASP A 131 7.77 13.89 16.19
C ASP A 131 6.57 13.05 15.72
N ASN A 132 5.33 13.45 15.98
CA ASN A 132 4.16 12.65 15.61
C ASN A 132 3.42 13.20 14.39
N GLU A 133 2.76 12.33 13.63
CA GLU A 133 1.91 12.72 12.50
C GLU A 133 0.45 12.74 12.94
N TYR A 134 -0.24 13.86 12.68
CA TYR A 134 -1.61 14.07 13.12
C TYR A 134 -2.58 14.26 11.97
N TYR A 135 -3.78 13.73 12.14
CA TYR A 135 -4.89 13.89 11.20
C TYR A 135 -6.19 14.18 11.94
N VAL A 136 -7.05 15.00 11.34
CA VAL A 136 -8.45 15.14 11.74
C VAL A 136 -9.31 14.48 10.68
N ASN A 137 -10.15 13.53 11.09
CA ASN A 137 -11.20 12.99 10.25
C ASN A 137 -12.52 13.66 10.60
N PHE A 138 -13.32 13.99 9.59
CA PHE A 138 -14.74 14.31 9.73
C PHE A 138 -15.57 13.19 9.13
N LYS A 139 -16.60 12.73 9.83
CA LYS A 139 -17.57 11.73 9.38
C LYS A 139 -18.97 12.33 9.46
N VAL A 140 -19.72 12.26 8.38
CA VAL A 140 -21.12 12.68 8.34
C VAL A 140 -22.00 11.44 8.39
N LEU A 141 -22.80 11.30 9.45
CA LEU A 141 -23.61 10.14 9.73
C LEU A 141 -25.10 10.47 9.61
N GLN A 142 -25.86 9.56 9.02
CA GLN A 142 -27.32 9.67 8.96
C GLN A 142 -27.92 9.48 10.36
N LYS A 143 -28.67 10.45 10.88
CA LYS A 143 -29.24 10.35 12.24
C LYS A 143 -30.32 9.27 12.37
N THR A 144 -31.16 9.13 11.35
CA THR A 144 -32.31 8.23 11.33
C THR A 144 -32.28 7.36 10.08
N ALA A 145 -32.84 6.14 10.13
CA ALA A 145 -32.89 5.28 8.95
C ALA A 145 -33.80 5.91 7.87
N LYS A 146 -33.41 5.77 6.60
CA LYS A 146 -34.14 6.30 5.43
C LYS A 146 -34.02 5.32 4.28
N ASN A 147 -35.16 4.80 3.82
CA ASN A 147 -35.23 3.78 2.77
C ASN A 147 -34.37 2.55 3.13
N LEU A 148 -33.40 2.20 2.28
CA LEU A 148 -32.46 1.09 2.49
C LEU A 148 -31.20 1.50 3.26
N VAL A 149 -31.07 2.76 3.68
CA VAL A 149 -29.89 3.28 4.39
C VAL A 149 -30.17 3.34 5.89
N PRO A 150 -29.42 2.60 6.73
CA PRO A 150 -29.63 2.60 8.18
C PRO A 150 -29.17 3.90 8.83
N ALA A 151 -29.67 4.17 10.03
CA ALA A 151 -29.09 5.18 10.91
C ALA A 151 -27.61 4.84 11.20
N GLY A 152 -26.78 5.86 11.37
CA GLY A 152 -25.33 5.72 11.57
C GLY A 152 -24.54 5.44 10.28
N HIS A 153 -25.19 5.36 9.11
CA HIS A 153 -24.45 5.23 7.85
C HIS A 153 -23.61 6.48 7.57
N VAL A 154 -22.31 6.28 7.28
CA VAL A 154 -21.40 7.37 6.89
C VAL A 154 -21.67 7.77 5.44
N VAL A 155 -22.23 8.95 5.22
CA VAL A 155 -22.54 9.48 3.87
C VAL A 155 -21.41 10.30 3.27
N ALA A 156 -20.54 10.87 4.10
CA ALA A 156 -19.37 11.63 3.67
C ALA A 156 -18.24 11.48 4.69
N ILE A 157 -17.00 11.51 4.22
CA ILE A 157 -15.80 11.49 5.07
C ILE A 157 -14.70 12.37 4.47
N ASP A 158 -14.09 13.21 5.28
CA ASP A 158 -12.90 13.99 4.89
C ASP A 158 -11.80 13.83 5.93
N GLN A 159 -10.54 13.91 5.49
CA GLN A 159 -9.37 13.80 6.36
C GLN A 159 -8.38 14.92 6.04
N PHE A 160 -7.92 15.61 7.07
CA PHE A 160 -6.94 16.70 6.98
C PHE A 160 -5.71 16.35 7.79
N LYS A 161 -4.53 16.45 7.15
CA LYS A 161 -3.26 16.36 7.87
C LYS A 161 -3.06 17.66 8.65
N LEU A 162 -2.78 17.57 9.94
CA LEU A 162 -2.40 18.73 10.75
C LEU A 162 -0.90 19.02 10.60
N PRO A 163 -0.45 20.27 10.79
CA PRO A 163 0.96 20.59 10.85
C PRO A 163 1.59 19.85 12.02
N SER A 164 2.70 19.18 11.77
CA SER A 164 3.55 18.65 12.82
C SER A 164 5.01 18.80 12.44
N ALA A 165 5.84 19.11 13.43
CA ALA A 165 7.28 19.04 13.27
C ALA A 165 7.65 17.55 13.13
N MET A 166 7.99 17.11 11.92
CA MET A 166 8.73 15.85 11.77
C MET A 166 10.11 16.08 12.38
N ALA A 167 10.33 15.66 13.63
CA ALA A 167 11.68 15.59 14.13
C ALA A 167 12.35 14.28 13.66
N GLY A 168 13.68 14.31 13.70
CA GLY A 168 14.52 13.26 13.15
C GLY A 168 14.42 12.00 13.99
N LEU A 169 14.42 10.83 13.35
CA LEU A 169 14.55 9.55 14.03
C LEU A 169 15.74 9.60 15.01
N SER A 170 15.44 9.52 16.31
CA SER A 170 16.43 9.34 17.37
C SER A 170 17.26 8.10 17.07
N ARG A 171 18.58 8.27 16.92
CA ARG A 171 19.51 7.15 16.80
C ARG A 171 19.81 6.62 18.19
N GLN A 172 19.31 5.43 18.50
CA GLN A 172 19.79 4.68 19.65
C GLN A 172 21.23 4.24 19.39
N ALA A 173 22.10 4.41 20.39
CA ALA A 173 23.44 3.84 20.37
C ALA A 173 23.35 2.33 20.64
N TYR A 174 24.05 1.52 19.86
CA TYR A 174 24.02 0.06 19.97
C TYR A 174 25.34 -0.45 20.53
N SER A 175 25.28 -1.40 21.46
CA SER A 175 26.44 -2.10 22.02
C SER A 175 26.86 -3.32 21.20
N SER A 176 26.00 -3.79 20.29
CA SER A 176 26.22 -5.00 19.49
C SER A 176 27.27 -4.76 18.40
N SER A 177 28.09 -5.77 18.11
CA SER A 177 29.10 -5.75 17.05
C SER A 177 28.75 -6.64 15.85
N LEU A 178 29.43 -6.38 14.73
CA LEU A 178 29.38 -7.12 13.47
C LEU A 178 30.63 -7.98 13.28
N ASN A 179 30.44 -9.21 12.83
CA ASN A 179 31.47 -10.09 12.30
C ASN A 179 31.22 -10.32 10.80
N LEU A 180 32.28 -10.34 9.99
CA LEU A 180 32.19 -10.49 8.54
C LEU A 180 32.88 -11.78 8.12
N ILE A 181 32.19 -12.58 7.31
CA ILE A 181 32.74 -13.78 6.67
C ILE A 181 32.69 -13.50 5.16
N ASP A 182 33.86 -13.24 4.60
CA ASP A 182 34.02 -12.90 3.19
C ASP A 182 34.58 -14.09 2.42
N GLU A 183 33.77 -14.64 1.51
CA GLU A 183 34.09 -15.78 0.65
C GLU A 183 34.04 -15.33 -0.82
N ASP A 184 34.58 -16.12 -1.75
CA ASP A 184 34.66 -15.73 -3.17
C ASP A 184 33.29 -15.41 -3.78
N SER A 185 32.27 -16.21 -3.47
CA SER A 185 30.91 -16.07 -4.01
C SER A 185 29.92 -15.43 -3.04
N LYS A 186 30.28 -15.24 -1.76
CA LYS A 186 29.33 -14.88 -0.70
C LYS A 186 29.92 -13.89 0.29
N LEU A 187 29.09 -13.01 0.81
CA LEU A 187 29.38 -12.22 2.00
C LEU A 187 28.34 -12.56 3.08
N THR A 188 28.80 -12.93 4.27
CA THR A 188 27.93 -13.12 5.45
C THR A 188 28.28 -12.10 6.52
N ILE A 189 27.25 -11.44 7.07
CA ILE A 189 27.36 -10.48 8.16
C ILE A 189 26.63 -11.08 9.36
N GLU A 190 27.35 -11.31 10.45
CA GLU A 190 26.79 -11.85 11.69
C GLU A 190 26.78 -10.77 12.77
N THR A 191 25.72 -10.72 13.57
CA THR A 191 25.64 -9.86 14.73
C THR A 191 25.77 -10.67 16.01
N THR A 192 26.24 -10.02 17.08
CA THR A 192 26.29 -10.59 18.44
C THR A 192 24.91 -10.92 19.02
N GLU A 193 23.83 -10.39 18.43
CA GLU A 193 22.43 -10.71 18.76
C GLU A 193 21.93 -11.99 18.05
N GLY A 194 22.79 -12.70 17.31
CA GLY A 194 22.41 -13.93 16.60
C GLY A 194 21.67 -13.68 15.27
N ILE A 195 21.81 -12.50 14.68
CA ILE A 195 21.31 -12.20 13.34
C ILE A 195 22.38 -12.55 12.31
N LYS A 196 22.00 -13.19 11.20
CA LYS A 196 22.89 -13.46 10.05
C LYS A 196 22.28 -12.94 8.76
N ILE A 197 23.04 -12.14 8.02
CA ILE A 197 22.61 -11.55 6.74
C ILE A 197 23.57 -12.04 5.66
N GLY A 198 23.04 -12.67 4.62
CA GLY A 198 23.82 -13.25 3.52
C GLY A 198 23.59 -12.54 2.19
N PHE A 199 24.68 -12.32 1.46
CA PHE A 199 24.68 -11.80 0.09
C PHE A 199 25.33 -12.79 -0.86
N ASP A 200 24.75 -12.95 -2.04
CA ASP A 200 25.39 -13.61 -3.17
C ASP A 200 26.10 -12.55 -4.02
N LYS A 201 27.43 -12.66 -4.16
CA LYS A 201 28.24 -11.64 -4.83
C LYS A 201 28.04 -11.61 -6.35
N LEU A 202 27.63 -12.74 -6.94
CA LEU A 202 27.40 -12.85 -8.39
C LEU A 202 26.12 -12.10 -8.81
N SER A 203 24.99 -12.40 -8.17
CA SER A 203 23.73 -11.70 -8.40
C SER A 203 23.67 -10.31 -7.75
N GLY A 204 24.48 -10.10 -6.70
CA GLY A 204 24.46 -8.90 -5.87
C GLY A 204 23.22 -8.79 -4.97
N ASN A 205 22.45 -9.88 -4.83
CA ASN A 205 21.21 -9.86 -4.08
C ASN A 205 21.45 -10.24 -2.61
N LEU A 206 20.63 -9.69 -1.72
CA LEU A 206 20.51 -10.19 -0.35
C LEU A 206 19.71 -11.49 -0.41
N VAL A 207 20.32 -12.61 -0.03
CA VAL A 207 19.78 -13.96 -0.21
C VAL A 207 19.34 -14.64 1.09
N SER A 208 19.73 -14.09 2.25
CA SER A 208 19.43 -14.68 3.56
C SER A 208 19.30 -13.61 4.63
N TYR A 209 18.30 -13.74 5.50
CA TYR A 209 18.15 -12.98 6.73
C TYR A 209 17.65 -13.91 7.83
N GLN A 210 18.55 -14.29 8.74
CA GLN A 210 18.26 -15.22 9.84
C GLN A 210 18.26 -14.50 11.17
N ILE A 211 17.36 -14.92 12.05
CA ILE A 211 17.38 -14.53 13.47
C ILE A 211 17.44 -15.81 14.30
N LYS A 212 18.47 -15.95 15.14
CA LYS A 212 18.71 -17.14 15.98
C LYS A 212 18.64 -18.45 15.20
N GLY A 213 19.18 -18.43 13.97
CA GLY A 213 19.20 -19.59 13.05
C GLY A 213 17.91 -19.85 12.28
N LYS A 214 16.82 -19.11 12.51
CA LYS A 214 15.59 -19.20 11.69
C LYS A 214 15.69 -18.26 10.49
N GLU A 215 15.70 -18.82 9.29
CA GLU A 215 15.62 -18.06 8.03
C GLU A 215 14.25 -17.40 7.88
N LEU A 216 14.23 -16.12 7.47
CA LEU A 216 12.99 -15.36 7.25
C LEU A 216 12.67 -15.17 5.78
N LEU A 217 13.66 -15.28 4.88
CA LEU A 217 13.47 -15.11 3.44
C LEU A 217 13.20 -16.46 2.77
N ILE A 218 12.20 -16.51 1.89
CA ILE A 218 11.97 -17.67 1.02
C ILE A 218 12.59 -17.48 -0.38
N ALA A 219 12.98 -16.26 -0.71
CA ALA A 219 13.67 -15.91 -1.95
C ALA A 219 14.56 -14.67 -1.74
N PRO A 220 15.56 -14.44 -2.62
CA PRO A 220 16.37 -13.23 -2.57
C PRO A 220 15.55 -11.95 -2.67
N LEU A 221 16.04 -10.88 -2.04
CA LEU A 221 15.53 -9.53 -2.25
C LEU A 221 15.98 -9.03 -3.63
N THR A 222 15.02 -8.89 -4.55
CA THR A 222 15.29 -8.53 -5.95
C THR A 222 14.68 -7.19 -6.32
N VAL A 223 15.24 -6.51 -7.31
CA VAL A 223 14.55 -5.33 -7.89
C VAL A 223 13.33 -5.78 -8.68
N ASN A 224 12.31 -4.92 -8.74
CA ASN A 224 11.12 -5.17 -9.52
C ASN A 224 10.60 -3.87 -10.15
N TYR A 225 10.60 -3.84 -11.49
CA TYR A 225 10.11 -2.71 -12.28
C TYR A 225 8.79 -3.01 -13.02
N TRP A 226 8.17 -4.15 -12.69
CA TRP A 226 6.99 -4.69 -13.33
C TRP A 226 5.84 -4.87 -12.35
N ARG A 227 4.62 -4.89 -12.89
CA ARG A 227 3.39 -5.32 -12.19
C ARG A 227 2.53 -6.15 -13.14
N ALA A 228 1.71 -7.05 -12.62
CA ALA A 228 0.83 -7.85 -13.47
C ALA A 228 -0.15 -6.93 -14.24
N PRO A 229 -0.24 -6.98 -15.58
CA PRO A 229 -1.09 -6.06 -16.34
C PRO A 229 -2.57 -6.15 -15.94
N ASN A 230 -3.19 -5.01 -15.64
CA ASN A 230 -4.64 -4.91 -15.52
C ASN A 230 -5.29 -4.77 -16.91
N ASP A 231 -6.62 -4.81 -16.97
CA ASP A 231 -7.34 -4.73 -18.25
C ASP A 231 -7.04 -3.44 -19.05
N ASN A 232 -6.81 -2.32 -18.37
CA ASN A 232 -6.42 -1.06 -19.02
C ASN A 232 -5.01 -1.16 -19.64
N ASP A 233 -4.07 -1.81 -18.96
CA ASP A 233 -2.71 -2.06 -19.45
C ASP A 233 -2.74 -2.99 -20.68
N VAL A 234 -3.62 -4.00 -20.66
CA VAL A 234 -3.81 -4.92 -21.80
C VAL A 234 -4.42 -4.17 -22.98
N GLY A 235 -5.54 -3.48 -22.78
CA GLY A 235 -6.25 -2.74 -23.82
C GLY A 235 -5.39 -1.63 -24.45
N SER A 236 -4.52 -1.00 -23.65
CA SER A 236 -3.59 0.01 -24.15
C SER A 236 -2.30 -0.57 -24.70
N LYS A 237 -2.07 -1.90 -24.74
CA LYS A 237 -0.81 -2.56 -25.13
C LYS A 237 0.42 -2.13 -24.31
N MET A 238 0.18 -1.72 -23.08
CA MET A 238 1.22 -1.30 -22.15
C MET A 238 2.24 -2.41 -21.92
N HIS A 239 1.73 -3.63 -21.70
CA HIS A 239 2.55 -4.80 -21.43
C HIS A 239 3.51 -5.19 -22.58
N GLU A 240 3.15 -4.86 -23.83
CA GLU A 240 4.04 -5.02 -24.99
C GLU A 240 5.11 -3.94 -25.00
N ARG A 241 4.70 -2.66 -24.89
CA ARG A 241 5.63 -1.51 -24.93
C ARG A 241 6.67 -1.56 -23.80
N CYS A 242 6.28 -2.02 -22.63
CA CYS A 242 7.14 -2.03 -21.45
C CYS A 242 7.79 -3.38 -21.17
N ALA A 243 7.69 -4.35 -22.09
CA ALA A 243 8.14 -5.73 -21.88
C ALA A 243 9.61 -5.88 -21.44
N VAL A 244 10.45 -4.90 -21.78
CA VAL A 244 11.85 -4.82 -21.30
C VAL A 244 11.95 -4.87 -19.77
N TRP A 245 10.96 -4.36 -19.04
CA TRP A 245 10.96 -4.32 -17.57
C TRP A 245 10.43 -5.58 -16.90
N LYS A 246 9.89 -6.55 -17.65
CA LYS A 246 9.19 -7.72 -17.09
C LYS A 246 10.10 -8.64 -16.29
N ASN A 247 11.32 -8.89 -16.78
CA ASN A 247 12.27 -9.84 -16.21
C ASN A 247 13.64 -9.19 -15.93
N VAL A 248 13.63 -8.04 -15.24
CA VAL A 248 14.84 -7.24 -14.98
C VAL A 248 15.96 -8.06 -14.34
N GLU A 249 15.65 -8.92 -13.36
CA GLU A 249 16.65 -9.78 -12.70
C GLU A 249 17.36 -10.73 -13.67
N ALA A 250 16.65 -11.26 -14.67
CA ALA A 250 17.25 -12.15 -15.67
C ALA A 250 18.04 -11.40 -16.76
N GLN A 251 17.76 -10.10 -16.93
CA GLN A 251 18.41 -9.25 -17.93
C GLN A 251 19.61 -8.48 -17.36
N LYS A 252 19.68 -8.32 -16.04
CA LYS A 252 20.75 -7.57 -15.40
C LYS A 252 22.03 -8.39 -15.24
N SER A 253 23.15 -7.69 -15.15
CA SER A 253 24.41 -8.23 -14.65
C SER A 253 24.96 -7.34 -13.54
N THR A 254 25.60 -7.96 -12.55
CA THR A 254 26.36 -7.24 -11.52
C THR A 254 27.71 -6.83 -12.10
N ILE A 255 28.01 -5.53 -12.02
CA ILE A 255 29.28 -4.96 -12.48
C ILE A 255 30.25 -4.85 -11.31
N ALA A 256 29.74 -4.50 -10.13
CA ALA A 256 30.57 -4.36 -8.94
C ALA A 256 29.80 -4.72 -7.67
N PHE A 257 30.46 -5.46 -6.79
CA PHE A 257 30.02 -5.74 -5.44
C PHE A 257 31.10 -5.26 -4.47
N ASN A 258 30.84 -4.16 -3.76
CA ASN A 258 31.79 -3.56 -2.85
C ASN A 258 31.18 -3.45 -1.46
N PHE A 259 31.96 -3.68 -0.42
CA PHE A 259 31.52 -3.44 0.95
C PHE A 259 32.61 -2.74 1.76
N ILE A 260 32.18 -1.92 2.72
CA ILE A 260 33.08 -1.18 3.62
C ILE A 260 32.47 -1.25 5.02
N GLN A 261 33.20 -1.86 5.96
CA GLN A 261 32.88 -1.77 7.37
C GLN A 261 33.23 -0.36 7.85
N ILE A 262 32.23 0.39 8.29
CA ILE A 262 32.40 1.77 8.75
C ILE A 262 32.96 1.78 10.17
N ASP A 263 32.42 0.90 11.01
CA ASP A 263 32.84 0.66 12.38
C ASP A 263 32.36 -0.74 12.83
N ASN A 264 32.60 -1.11 14.08
CA ASN A 264 32.20 -2.41 14.62
C ASN A 264 30.69 -2.64 14.66
N THR A 265 29.86 -1.60 14.49
CA THR A 265 28.40 -1.65 14.57
C THR A 265 27.71 -1.48 13.22
N LYS A 266 28.47 -1.15 12.15
CA LYS A 266 27.89 -0.72 10.87
C LYS A 266 28.75 -1.09 9.65
N ILE A 267 28.09 -1.66 8.65
CA ILE A 267 28.67 -1.95 7.34
C ILE A 267 27.81 -1.37 6.22
N LYS A 268 28.45 -0.96 5.12
CA LYS A 268 27.78 -0.59 3.88
C LYS A 268 28.14 -1.58 2.79
N VAL A 269 27.14 -2.19 2.14
CA VAL A 269 27.29 -3.02 0.94
C VAL A 269 26.69 -2.25 -0.23
N LYS A 270 27.47 -2.03 -1.29
CA LYS A 270 27.04 -1.34 -2.51
C LYS A 270 27.18 -2.29 -3.70
N VAL A 271 26.07 -2.47 -4.40
CA VAL A 271 25.95 -3.30 -5.59
C VAL A 271 25.62 -2.40 -6.77
N GLN A 272 26.45 -2.46 -7.80
CA GLN A 272 26.21 -1.79 -9.07
C GLN A 272 25.89 -2.85 -10.11
N SER A 273 24.80 -2.64 -10.82
CA SER A 273 24.32 -3.55 -11.85
C SER A 273 23.86 -2.76 -13.08
N GLN A 274 23.75 -3.45 -14.20
CA GLN A 274 23.27 -2.87 -15.45
C GLN A 274 22.36 -3.82 -16.19
N ILE A 275 21.52 -3.26 -17.04
CA ILE A 275 21.06 -3.94 -18.25
C ILE A 275 21.87 -3.32 -19.40
N PRO A 276 22.75 -4.09 -20.07
CA PRO A 276 23.67 -3.56 -21.08
C PRO A 276 23.00 -2.62 -22.09
N SER A 277 23.61 -1.46 -22.30
CA SER A 277 23.14 -0.39 -23.19
C SER A 277 21.77 0.22 -22.87
N LYS A 278 21.11 -0.17 -21.77
CA LYS A 278 19.76 0.29 -21.41
C LYS A 278 19.75 1.10 -20.13
N ALA A 279 20.21 0.55 -19.01
CA ALA A 279 20.09 1.21 -17.71
C ALA A 279 21.18 0.76 -16.74
N MET A 280 21.57 1.65 -15.84
CA MET A 280 22.39 1.38 -14.66
C MET A 280 21.51 1.46 -13.42
N PHE A 281 21.87 0.70 -12.39
CA PHE A 281 21.24 0.83 -11.08
C PHE A 281 22.22 0.49 -9.97
N SER A 282 22.02 1.15 -8.82
CA SER A 282 22.85 1.01 -7.64
C SER A 282 21.98 0.74 -6.43
N THR A 283 22.17 -0.40 -5.78
CA THR A 283 21.55 -0.72 -4.50
C THR A 283 22.59 -0.64 -3.39
N THR A 284 22.35 0.20 -2.38
CA THR A 284 23.19 0.34 -1.20
C THR A 284 22.43 -0.15 0.02
N TYR A 285 22.98 -1.16 0.69
CA TYR A 285 22.53 -1.68 1.97
C TYR A 285 23.40 -1.06 3.07
N THR A 286 22.80 -0.34 4.00
CA THR A 286 23.46 0.07 5.25
C THR A 286 22.94 -0.81 6.37
N ILE A 287 23.79 -1.68 6.87
CA ILE A 287 23.44 -2.72 7.85
C ILE A 287 24.03 -2.32 9.19
N ARG A 288 23.23 -2.46 10.25
CA ARG A 288 23.63 -2.21 11.63
C ARG A 288 23.61 -3.48 12.45
N ALA A 289 24.35 -3.48 13.55
CA ALA A 289 24.47 -4.63 14.44
C ALA A 289 23.16 -5.03 15.15
N ASN A 290 22.15 -4.16 15.18
CA ASN A 290 20.79 -4.50 15.65
C ASN A 290 19.93 -5.21 14.58
N GLY A 291 20.47 -5.46 13.37
CA GLY A 291 19.75 -6.08 12.27
C GLY A 291 18.98 -5.12 11.37
N GLU A 292 18.99 -3.81 11.63
CA GLU A 292 18.43 -2.79 10.71
C GLU A 292 19.17 -2.85 9.37
N ILE A 293 18.42 -2.96 8.29
CA ILE A 293 18.94 -2.81 6.92
C ILE A 293 18.23 -1.62 6.28
N ARG A 294 18.96 -0.53 6.09
CA ARG A 294 18.50 0.59 5.27
C ARG A 294 18.90 0.34 3.81
N VAL A 295 17.91 0.24 2.94
CA VAL A 295 18.09 0.04 1.51
C VAL A 295 17.91 1.37 0.77
N HIS A 296 18.88 1.74 -0.05
CA HIS A 296 18.78 2.85 -0.99
C HIS A 296 18.99 2.31 -2.40
N HIS A 297 17.99 2.46 -3.26
CA HIS A 297 18.03 2.00 -4.64
C HIS A 297 17.93 3.19 -5.58
N LEU A 298 18.87 3.27 -6.53
CA LEU A 298 18.91 4.30 -7.57
C LEU A 298 18.82 3.60 -8.93
N PHE A 299 17.95 4.11 -9.79
CA PHE A 299 17.80 3.71 -11.18
C PHE A 299 18.18 4.87 -12.10
N GLU A 300 19.04 4.60 -13.08
CA GLU A 300 19.58 5.59 -14.01
C GLU A 300 19.43 5.05 -15.45
N PRO A 301 18.49 5.57 -16.25
CA PRO A 301 18.37 5.17 -17.65
C PRO A 301 19.59 5.66 -18.46
N ILE A 302 20.12 4.79 -19.32
CA ILE A 302 21.16 5.14 -20.30
C ILE A 302 20.52 5.42 -21.66
N ALA A 303 19.62 4.55 -22.10
CA ALA A 303 18.95 4.68 -23.40
C ALA A 303 17.81 5.71 -23.34
N HIS A 304 17.70 6.54 -24.38
CA HIS A 304 16.72 7.63 -24.47
C HIS A 304 15.30 7.18 -24.87
N ASP A 305 15.18 6.00 -25.48
CA ASP A 305 13.95 5.42 -26.01
C ASP A 305 13.29 4.41 -25.05
N LEU A 306 13.72 4.40 -23.78
CA LEU A 306 13.16 3.51 -22.78
C LEU A 306 11.71 3.89 -22.43
N PRO A 307 10.79 2.91 -22.36
CA PRO A 307 9.45 3.17 -21.90
C PRO A 307 9.44 3.42 -20.39
N TYR A 308 8.38 4.06 -19.89
CA TYR A 308 8.22 4.28 -18.46
C TYR A 308 8.17 2.96 -17.66
N LEU A 309 8.58 3.03 -16.39
CA LEU A 309 8.54 1.91 -15.45
C LEU A 309 7.11 1.69 -14.95
N LEU A 310 6.68 0.43 -14.82
CA LEU A 310 5.38 0.11 -14.20
C LEU A 310 5.43 0.28 -12.69
N ARG A 311 6.60 0.04 -12.12
CA ARG A 311 6.93 0.13 -10.70
C ARG A 311 8.41 0.47 -10.57
N LEU A 312 8.80 1.09 -9.46
CA LEU A 312 10.19 1.17 -9.04
C LEU A 312 10.23 0.68 -7.60
N GLY A 313 10.69 -0.55 -7.39
CA GLY A 313 10.68 -1.16 -6.07
C GLY A 313 11.47 -2.47 -6.01
N MET A 314 11.23 -3.23 -4.95
CA MET A 314 11.85 -4.53 -4.71
C MET A 314 10.79 -5.55 -4.31
N ASN A 315 11.04 -6.82 -4.61
CA ASN A 315 10.22 -7.94 -4.13
C ASN A 315 10.88 -8.53 -2.89
N LEU A 316 10.15 -8.51 -1.77
CA LEU A 316 10.52 -9.18 -0.53
C LEU A 316 9.59 -10.38 -0.34
N GLN A 317 10.14 -11.58 -0.23
CA GLN A 317 9.37 -12.79 0.02
C GLN A 317 9.75 -13.37 1.38
N LEU A 318 8.79 -13.38 2.30
CA LEU A 318 8.96 -13.83 3.67
C LEU A 318 8.32 -15.20 3.87
N LEU A 319 8.63 -15.85 4.99
CA LEU A 319 7.96 -17.08 5.42
C LEU A 319 6.43 -16.90 5.45
N GLU A 320 5.72 -17.96 5.04
CA GLU A 320 4.24 -17.99 4.98
C GLU A 320 3.58 -17.83 6.35
N ASP A 321 4.26 -18.22 7.44
CA ASP A 321 3.74 -18.09 8.80
C ASP A 321 3.61 -16.62 9.25
N LEU A 322 4.30 -15.68 8.59
CA LEU A 322 4.25 -14.23 8.85
C LEU A 322 3.07 -13.55 8.14
N ASN A 323 1.85 -14.00 8.45
CA ASN A 323 0.64 -13.63 7.72
C ASN A 323 -0.24 -12.55 8.38
N ASN A 324 0.12 -12.06 9.58
CA ASN A 324 -0.55 -10.94 10.24
C ASN A 324 0.20 -9.64 9.94
N ILE A 325 -0.49 -8.69 9.28
CA ILE A 325 0.04 -7.40 8.88
C ILE A 325 -0.56 -6.29 9.73
N GLU A 326 0.29 -5.41 10.26
CA GLU A 326 -0.10 -4.11 10.79
C GLU A 326 0.65 -3.04 10.01
N TYR A 327 -0.03 -2.00 9.54
CA TYR A 327 0.61 -0.92 8.78
C TYR A 327 -0.01 0.45 9.07
N TYR A 328 0.84 1.48 9.01
CA TYR A 328 0.43 2.87 9.08
C TYR A 328 0.52 3.51 7.68
N GLY A 329 -0.63 3.81 7.08
CA GLY A 329 -0.73 4.30 5.70
C GLY A 329 -2.18 4.42 5.25
N ARG A 330 -2.45 4.47 3.94
CA ARG A 330 -3.83 4.54 3.43
C ARG A 330 -4.53 3.18 3.43
N GLY A 331 -5.79 3.14 3.88
CA GLY A 331 -6.58 1.92 3.94
C GLY A 331 -8.06 2.16 4.27
N PRO A 332 -8.79 1.07 4.62
CA PRO A 332 -8.32 -0.31 4.69
C PRO A 332 -8.27 -1.01 3.32
N HIS A 333 -8.99 -0.51 2.32
CA HIS A 333 -9.11 -1.11 0.99
C HIS A 333 -7.93 -0.79 0.05
N GLU A 334 -7.85 -1.55 -1.03
CA GLU A 334 -6.91 -1.33 -2.13
C GLU A 334 -7.00 0.09 -2.68
N ASN A 335 -5.84 0.73 -2.82
CA ASN A 335 -5.72 2.08 -3.36
C ASN A 335 -4.42 2.26 -4.16
N TYR A 336 -4.46 3.11 -5.19
CA TYR A 336 -3.37 3.39 -6.13
C TYR A 336 -3.15 4.89 -6.29
N TRP A 337 -2.09 5.27 -7.01
CA TRP A 337 -1.65 6.67 -7.16
C TRP A 337 -2.75 7.65 -7.63
N ASP A 338 -3.69 7.18 -8.45
CA ASP A 338 -4.79 7.89 -9.10
C ASP A 338 -6.17 7.49 -8.54
N LYS A 339 -6.20 6.63 -7.52
CA LYS A 339 -7.41 6.12 -6.88
C LYS A 339 -7.13 5.84 -5.40
N LYS A 340 -7.07 6.90 -4.59
CA LYS A 340 -6.73 6.82 -3.16
C LYS A 340 -7.46 7.80 -2.25
N THR A 341 -8.34 8.65 -2.78
CA THR A 341 -8.99 9.71 -1.99
C THR A 341 -9.98 9.14 -0.96
N SER A 342 -10.55 7.96 -1.24
CA SER A 342 -11.43 7.25 -0.30
C SER A 342 -10.69 6.51 0.80
N ALA A 343 -9.38 6.29 0.66
CA ALA A 343 -8.57 5.52 1.59
C ALA A 343 -7.85 6.45 2.57
N GLN A 344 -8.27 6.45 3.83
CA GLN A 344 -7.75 7.36 4.84
C GLN A 344 -6.42 6.87 5.42
N VAL A 345 -5.54 7.80 5.80
CA VAL A 345 -4.32 7.49 6.54
C VAL A 345 -4.71 7.10 7.96
N GLY A 346 -4.28 5.92 8.40
CA GLY A 346 -4.64 5.33 9.69
C GLY A 346 -3.81 4.10 10.00
N LEU A 347 -3.94 3.58 11.22
CA LEU A 347 -3.34 2.30 11.62
C LEU A 347 -4.29 1.16 11.31
N TYR A 348 -3.87 0.24 10.44
CA TYR A 348 -4.69 -0.88 9.98
C TYR A 348 -4.07 -2.22 10.34
N LYS A 349 -4.91 -3.17 10.73
CA LYS A 349 -4.56 -4.58 10.97
C LYS A 349 -5.30 -5.44 9.97
N SER A 350 -4.60 -6.40 9.37
CA SER A 350 -5.11 -7.22 8.28
C SER A 350 -4.36 -8.55 8.22
N LYS A 351 -4.95 -9.58 7.62
CA LYS A 351 -4.17 -10.75 7.19
C LYS A 351 -3.65 -10.52 5.78
N VAL A 352 -2.58 -11.22 5.40
CA VAL A 352 -2.06 -11.23 4.02
C VAL A 352 -3.16 -11.56 3.01
N ALA A 353 -4.03 -12.53 3.33
CA ALA A 353 -5.15 -12.94 2.48
C ALA A 353 -6.16 -11.82 2.21
N ASP A 354 -6.33 -10.87 3.14
CA ASP A 354 -7.31 -9.79 3.01
C ASP A 354 -6.83 -8.67 2.08
N PHE A 355 -5.54 -8.66 1.69
CA PHE A 355 -5.05 -7.74 0.66
C PHE A 355 -5.45 -8.18 -0.75
N TYR A 356 -5.76 -9.47 -0.94
CA TYR A 356 -6.11 -10.00 -2.26
C TYR A 356 -7.49 -9.51 -2.69
N VAL A 357 -7.55 -8.92 -3.90
CA VAL A 357 -8.82 -8.57 -4.55
C VAL A 357 -9.08 -9.58 -5.67
N PRO A 358 -10.15 -10.39 -5.57
CA PRO A 358 -10.41 -11.50 -6.49
C PRO A 358 -11.04 -11.03 -7.80
N TYR A 359 -10.38 -10.11 -8.53
CA TYR A 359 -10.81 -9.72 -9.87
C TYR A 359 -10.98 -10.98 -10.75
N ILE A 360 -12.11 -11.06 -11.47
CA ILE A 360 -12.52 -12.27 -12.22
C ILE A 360 -11.39 -12.75 -13.14
N ARG A 361 -10.76 -11.82 -13.87
CA ARG A 361 -9.46 -12.06 -14.49
C ARG A 361 -8.36 -11.58 -13.51
N PRO A 362 -7.48 -12.46 -13.04
CA PRO A 362 -6.39 -12.06 -12.15
C PRO A 362 -5.50 -10.98 -12.78
N GLN A 363 -5.16 -9.97 -11.98
CA GLN A 363 -4.36 -8.81 -12.36
C GLN A 363 -3.65 -8.23 -11.14
N GLU A 364 -2.80 -7.21 -11.32
CA GLU A 364 -2.22 -6.47 -10.18
C GLU A 364 -3.33 -6.01 -9.24
N ASN A 365 -3.18 -6.33 -7.96
CA ASN A 365 -4.16 -6.04 -6.93
C ASN A 365 -3.50 -5.89 -5.54
N GLY A 366 -4.25 -5.36 -4.58
CA GLY A 366 -3.89 -5.32 -3.17
C GLY A 366 -2.94 -4.20 -2.76
N TYR A 367 -2.61 -3.26 -3.65
CA TYR A 367 -1.70 -2.16 -3.36
C TYR A 367 -2.20 -1.24 -2.23
N ARG A 368 -1.26 -0.65 -1.48
CA ARG A 368 -1.50 0.38 -0.47
C ARG A 368 -0.51 1.52 -0.69
N THR A 369 -1.02 2.75 -0.72
CA THR A 369 -0.22 3.97 -0.93
C THR A 369 0.08 4.69 0.39
N ASP A 370 1.08 5.57 0.33
CA ASP A 370 1.46 6.46 1.42
C ASP A 370 1.71 5.71 2.75
N VAL A 371 2.30 4.50 2.69
CA VAL A 371 2.65 3.69 3.87
C VAL A 371 3.96 4.18 4.48
N ARG A 372 3.96 4.44 5.79
CA ARG A 372 5.16 4.86 6.56
C ARG A 372 5.94 3.63 7.04
N TRP A 373 5.21 2.64 7.55
CA TRP A 373 5.76 1.38 8.01
C TRP A 373 4.70 0.29 7.94
N PHE A 374 5.15 -0.95 7.85
CA PHE A 374 4.34 -2.14 8.10
C PHE A 374 5.15 -3.15 8.91
N THR A 375 4.47 -4.06 9.59
CA THR A 375 5.06 -5.21 10.24
C THR A 375 4.36 -6.48 9.80
N ALA A 376 5.11 -7.58 9.76
CA ALA A 376 4.59 -8.92 9.52
C ALA A 376 4.90 -9.78 10.75
N THR A 377 3.88 -10.44 11.29
CA THR A 377 3.97 -11.25 12.51
C THR A 377 3.34 -12.61 12.29
N ASN A 378 3.71 -13.57 13.13
CA ASN A 378 3.11 -14.90 13.06
C ASN A 378 1.67 -14.90 13.60
N SER A 379 1.01 -16.06 13.57
CA SER A 379 -0.37 -16.24 14.06
C SER A 379 -0.58 -15.86 15.54
N GLN A 380 0.47 -15.82 16.35
CA GLN A 380 0.44 -15.41 17.76
C GLN A 380 0.70 -13.90 17.95
N GLY A 381 0.87 -13.14 16.87
CA GLY A 381 1.23 -11.72 16.92
C GLY A 381 2.68 -11.46 17.31
N ALA A 382 3.51 -12.51 17.40
CA ALA A 382 4.92 -12.37 17.71
C ALA A 382 5.71 -11.98 16.45
N ARG A 383 6.56 -10.96 16.61
CA ARG A 383 7.63 -10.67 15.65
C ARG A 383 8.71 -11.75 15.77
N PRO A 384 9.46 -12.08 14.70
CA PRO A 384 10.70 -12.84 14.82
C PRO A 384 11.60 -12.19 15.90
N ALA A 385 11.87 -12.93 16.97
CA ALA A 385 12.51 -12.37 18.16
C ALA A 385 14.02 -12.25 17.98
N VAL A 386 14.53 -11.00 17.90
CA VAL A 386 15.96 -10.68 17.98
C VAL A 386 16.54 -11.19 19.28
#